data_AF-W5VZ88-F1
#
_entry.id   AF-W5VZ88-F1
#
_cell.length_a   1.000
_cell.length_b   1.000
_cell.length_c   1.000
_cell.angle_alpha   90.00
_cell.angle_beta   90.00
_cell.angle_gamma   90.00
#
_symmetry.space_group_name_H-M   'P 1'
#
loop_
_entity.id
_entity.type
_entity.pdbx_description
1 polymer ?
#
loop_
_entity_poly.entity_id
_entity_poly.type
_entity_poly.pdbx_seq_one_letter_code
_entity_poly.pdbx_strand_id
1 'polypeptide(L)'
;MTAAEQDEVVDYDFDEAWRERKAARVAPRIRLLGKVYTLPNSLPAKLILFAVSARRAGRAASEEVNAEEAFDMLAALLGESNLRDLLDRGLEIDDLPDLLGTCQRVYQERQSGNGSAPATTGANGSTPSA
;
A
#
# COMPACT_ATOMS: atom_id res chain seq x y z
N MET A 1 36.44 23.47 3.27
CA MET A 1 36.77 22.59 2.13
C MET A 1 35.47 22.06 1.59
N THR A 2 34.92 22.73 0.59
CA THR A 2 33.68 22.34 -0.10
C THR A 2 34.06 21.35 -1.19
N ALA A 3 33.66 20.10 -1.01
CA ALA A 3 33.74 19.09 -2.06
C ALA A 3 32.79 19.55 -3.17
N ALA A 4 33.36 19.99 -4.30
CA ALA A 4 32.60 20.12 -5.53
C ALA A 4 32.18 18.69 -5.91
N GLU A 5 30.89 18.39 -5.78
CA GLU A 5 30.27 17.27 -6.46
C GLU A 5 30.69 17.38 -7.93
N GLN A 6 31.39 16.36 -8.42
CA GLN A 6 31.78 16.30 -9.82
C GLN A 6 30.47 16.17 -10.60
N ASP A 7 30.13 17.21 -11.36
CA ASP A 7 29.03 17.21 -12.31
C ASP A 7 29.41 16.21 -13.42
N GLU A 8 29.17 14.93 -13.15
CA GLU A 8 29.50 13.84 -14.05
C GLU A 8 28.49 13.88 -15.20
N VAL A 9 28.98 14.06 -16.43
CA VAL A 9 28.12 14.08 -17.62
C VAL A 9 27.64 12.66 -17.87
N VAL A 10 26.38 12.39 -17.50
CA VAL A 10 25.72 11.10 -17.70
C VAL A 10 24.74 11.15 -18.87
N ASP A 11 24.63 10.06 -19.62
CA ASP A 11 23.66 9.94 -20.73
C ASP A 11 22.20 9.91 -20.24
N TYR A 12 21.96 9.47 -19.00
CA TYR A 12 20.64 9.46 -18.36
C TYR A 12 20.73 9.37 -16.83
N ASP A 13 20.12 10.34 -16.14
CA ASP A 13 20.00 10.33 -14.67
C ASP A 13 18.70 9.62 -14.25
N PHE A 14 18.82 8.38 -13.78
CA PHE A 14 17.69 7.63 -13.26
C PHE A 14 17.18 8.18 -11.92
N ASP A 15 18.07 8.72 -11.08
CA ASP A 15 17.74 9.18 -9.74
C ASP A 15 16.88 10.44 -9.78
N GLU A 16 17.22 11.39 -10.66
CA GLU A 16 16.40 12.57 -10.93
C GLU A 16 15.03 12.17 -11.50
N ALA A 17 15.02 11.36 -12.57
CA ALA A 17 13.78 10.90 -13.18
C ALA A 17 12.91 10.07 -12.21
N TRP A 18 13.52 9.30 -11.31
CA TRP A 18 12.82 8.54 -10.27
C TRP A 18 12.24 9.46 -9.20
N ARG A 19 12.98 10.48 -8.76
CA ARG A 19 12.54 11.47 -7.78
C ARG A 19 11.32 12.25 -8.28
N GLU A 20 11.35 12.72 -9.53
CA GLU A 20 10.22 13.42 -10.16
C GLU A 20 8.97 12.52 -10.23
N ARG A 21 9.13 11.28 -10.72
CA ARG A 21 8.03 10.30 -10.77
C ARG A 21 7.47 9.96 -9.40
N LYS A 22 8.30 9.92 -8.36
CA LYS A 22 7.89 9.64 -6.98
C LYS A 22 7.14 10.82 -6.36
N ALA A 23 7.57 12.05 -6.64
CA ALA A 23 6.94 13.29 -6.16
C ALA A 23 5.54 13.50 -6.77
N ALA A 24 5.34 13.11 -8.02
CA ALA A 24 4.04 13.23 -8.69
C ALA A 24 2.96 12.23 -8.20
N ARG A 25 3.32 11.25 -7.36
CA ARG A 25 2.38 10.21 -6.88
C ARG A 25 1.75 10.60 -5.54
N VAL A 26 0.42 10.58 -5.49
CA VAL A 26 -0.34 10.83 -4.27
C VAL A 26 -0.41 9.56 -3.41
N ALA A 27 -0.04 9.63 -2.14
CA ALA A 27 -0.09 8.49 -1.22
C ALA A 27 -1.55 8.04 -0.95
N PRO A 28 -1.89 6.74 -1.01
CA PRO A 28 -3.24 6.28 -0.65
C PRO A 28 -3.49 6.45 0.83
N ARG A 29 -4.75 6.74 1.18
CA ARG A 29 -5.20 6.84 2.56
C ARG A 29 -6.29 5.82 2.79
N ILE A 30 -6.13 4.97 3.79
CA ILE A 30 -7.10 3.95 4.17
C ILE A 30 -7.52 4.16 5.61
N ARG A 31 -8.79 3.85 5.93
CA ARG A 31 -9.29 3.91 7.30
C ARG A 31 -9.35 2.50 7.86
N LEU A 32 -8.60 2.25 8.93
CA LEU A 32 -8.54 0.97 9.63
C LEU A 32 -8.89 1.18 11.09
N LEU A 33 -9.86 0.41 11.59
CA LEU A 33 -10.37 0.52 12.97
C LEU A 33 -10.66 1.99 13.38
N GLY A 34 -11.22 2.81 12.48
CA GLY A 34 -11.54 4.23 12.77
C GLY A 34 -10.38 5.24 12.69
N LYS A 35 -9.13 4.82 12.40
CA LYS A 35 -7.98 5.73 12.19
C LYS A 35 -7.55 5.71 10.73
N VAL A 36 -7.09 6.86 10.22
CA VAL A 36 -6.65 6.99 8.83
C VAL A 36 -5.13 6.78 8.76
N TYR A 37 -4.71 5.78 8.00
CA TYR A 37 -3.32 5.45 7.74
C TYR A 37 -2.96 5.85 6.31
N THR A 38 -1.72 6.32 6.13
CA THR A 38 -1.19 6.67 4.82
C THR A 38 -0.32 5.53 4.33
N LEU A 39 -0.70 4.94 3.20
CA LEU A 39 0.04 3.89 2.52
C LEU A 39 1.15 4.49 1.65
N PRO A 40 2.19 3.71 1.27
CA PRO A 40 3.24 4.17 0.37
C PRO A 40 2.68 4.47 -1.04
N ASN A 41 3.34 5.36 -1.77
CA ASN A 41 2.93 5.77 -3.13
C ASN A 41 2.85 4.61 -4.14
N SER A 42 3.54 3.51 -3.86
CA SER A 42 3.54 2.29 -4.65
C SER A 42 3.79 1.09 -3.74
N LEU A 43 3.33 -0.09 -4.17
CA LEU A 43 3.62 -1.35 -3.50
C LEU A 43 5.15 -1.52 -3.34
N PRO A 44 5.64 -1.81 -2.13
CA PRO A 44 7.05 -2.15 -1.91
C PRO A 44 7.45 -3.36 -2.76
N ALA A 45 8.63 -3.29 -3.40
CA ALA A 45 9.14 -4.39 -4.22
C ALA A 45 9.27 -5.72 -3.46
N LYS A 46 9.43 -5.66 -2.13
CA LYS A 46 9.42 -6.83 -1.23
C LYS A 46 8.17 -7.69 -1.43
N LEU A 47 7.01 -7.11 -1.74
CA LEU A 47 5.76 -7.85 -2.01
C LEU A 47 5.81 -8.68 -3.29
N ILE A 48 6.49 -8.19 -4.33
CA ILE A 48 6.71 -8.96 -5.56
C ILE A 48 7.65 -10.13 -5.27
N LEU A 49 8.69 -9.92 -4.47
CA LEU A 49 9.61 -10.99 -4.07
C LEU A 49 8.89 -12.10 -3.31
N PHE A 50 7.93 -11.75 -2.43
CA PHE A 50 7.07 -12.72 -1.76
C PHE A 50 6.19 -13.51 -2.74
N ALA A 51 5.55 -12.85 -3.71
CA ALA A 51 4.75 -13.54 -4.72
C ALA A 51 5.60 -14.49 -5.58
N VAL A 52 6.83 -14.09 -5.92
CA VAL A 52 7.78 -14.93 -6.67
C VAL A 52 8.28 -16.10 -5.83
N SER A 53 8.58 -15.90 -4.54
CA SER A 53 9.01 -16.98 -3.65
C SER A 53 7.91 -18.01 -3.40
N ALA A 54 6.66 -17.56 -3.20
CA ALA A 54 5.50 -18.44 -3.04
C ALA A 54 5.29 -19.33 -4.28
N ARG A 55 5.34 -18.72 -5.49
CA ARG A 55 5.25 -19.46 -6.75
C ARG A 55 6.40 -20.46 -6.92
N ARG A 56 7.62 -20.08 -6.52
CA ARG A 56 8.81 -20.95 -6.60
C ARG A 56 8.76 -22.12 -5.61
N ALA A 57 8.09 -21.93 -4.48
CA ALA A 57 7.81 -22.99 -3.50
C ALA A 57 6.71 -23.98 -3.96
N GLY A 58 6.16 -23.80 -5.17
CA GLY A 58 5.11 -24.66 -5.71
C GLY A 58 3.72 -24.34 -5.17
N ARG A 59 3.56 -23.26 -4.38
CA ARG A 59 2.24 -22.81 -3.95
C ARG A 59 1.45 -22.30 -5.15
N ALA A 60 0.20 -22.74 -5.26
CA ALA A 60 -0.71 -22.16 -6.24
C ALA A 60 -0.90 -20.67 -5.94
N ALA A 61 -1.20 -19.85 -6.96
CA ALA A 61 -1.56 -18.45 -6.75
C ALA A 61 -2.80 -18.26 -5.83
N SER A 62 -3.51 -19.36 -5.56
CA SER A 62 -4.68 -19.49 -4.70
C SER A 62 -4.36 -19.92 -3.27
N GLU A 63 -3.12 -20.28 -2.96
CA GLU A 63 -2.74 -20.71 -1.62
C GLU A 63 -2.66 -19.48 -0.71
N GLU A 64 -3.47 -19.47 0.35
CA GLU A 64 -3.64 -18.35 1.27
C GLU A 64 -2.29 -17.93 1.85
N VAL A 65 -2.05 -16.61 1.84
CA VAL A 65 -0.92 -16.01 2.56
C VAL A 65 -1.13 -16.31 4.04
N ASN A 66 -0.20 -17.03 4.67
CA ASN A 66 -0.32 -17.33 6.10
C ASN A 66 -0.18 -16.04 6.92
N ALA A 67 -0.62 -16.06 8.17
CA ALA A 67 -0.70 -14.86 8.98
C ALA A 67 0.68 -14.21 9.25
N GLU A 68 1.75 -15.01 9.34
CA GLU A 68 3.12 -14.51 9.50
C GLU A 68 3.60 -13.75 8.25
N GLU A 69 3.37 -14.31 7.06
CA GLU A 69 3.67 -13.65 5.79
C GLU A 69 2.81 -12.39 5.61
N ALA A 70 1.53 -12.44 6.00
CA ALA A 70 0.64 -11.28 5.95
C ALA A 70 1.13 -10.16 6.88
N PHE A 71 1.59 -10.51 8.08
CA PHE A 71 2.19 -9.57 9.03
C PHE A 71 3.43 -8.88 8.44
N ASP A 72 4.37 -9.65 7.87
CA ASP A 72 5.61 -9.13 7.27
C ASP A 72 5.31 -8.16 6.10
N MET A 73 4.32 -8.52 5.29
CA MET A 73 3.86 -7.70 4.15
C MET A 73 3.16 -6.42 4.61
N LEU A 74 2.30 -6.51 5.63
CA LEU A 74 1.64 -5.36 6.23
C LEU A 74 2.62 -4.45 6.97
N ALA A 75 3.64 -5.00 7.63
CA ALA A 75 4.69 -4.22 8.27
C ALA A 75 5.50 -3.43 7.25
N ALA A 76 5.76 -4.01 6.07
CA ALA A 76 6.42 -3.31 4.96
C ALA A 76 5.53 -2.21 4.33
N LEU A 77 4.20 -2.35 4.39
CA LEU A 77 3.24 -1.39 3.84
C LEU A 77 2.88 -0.26 4.80
N LEU A 78 2.49 -0.60 6.02
CA LEU A 78 1.99 0.35 7.02
C LEU A 78 3.11 0.87 7.93
N GLY A 79 4.23 0.16 8.01
CA GLY A 79 5.24 0.33 9.04
C GLY A 79 4.91 -0.46 10.29
N GLU A 80 5.94 -1.02 10.93
CA GLU A 80 5.82 -1.89 12.11
C GLU A 80 5.05 -1.21 13.26
N SER A 81 5.27 0.09 13.50
CA SER A 81 4.58 0.84 14.54
C SER A 81 3.06 0.94 14.31
N ASN A 82 2.63 1.14 13.07
CA ASN A 82 1.21 1.23 12.73
C ASN A 82 0.53 -0.14 12.78
N LEU A 83 1.25 -1.20 12.43
CA LEU A 83 0.73 -2.56 12.52
C LEU A 83 0.56 -2.99 13.99
N ARG A 84 1.52 -2.67 14.86
CA ARG A 84 1.35 -2.89 16.31
C ARG A 84 0.17 -2.10 16.88
N ASP A 85 0.02 -0.83 16.51
CA ASP A 85 -1.15 -0.02 16.88
C ASP A 85 -2.47 -0.63 16.42
N LEU A 86 -2.51 -1.35 15.29
CA LEU A 86 -3.71 -2.05 14.84
C LEU A 86 -3.99 -3.32 15.66
N LEU A 87 -2.97 -4.11 15.95
CA LEU A 87 -3.08 -5.30 16.79
C LEU A 87 -3.54 -4.95 18.21
N ASP A 88 -2.95 -3.92 18.83
CA ASP A 88 -3.34 -3.43 20.16
C ASP A 88 -4.78 -2.93 20.22
N ARG A 89 -5.35 -2.54 19.08
CA ARG A 89 -6.73 -2.06 18.94
C ARG A 89 -7.73 -3.19 18.66
N GLY A 90 -7.26 -4.44 18.62
CA GLY A 90 -8.10 -5.63 18.47
C GLY A 90 -8.20 -6.16 17.04
N LEU A 91 -7.26 -5.82 16.14
CA LEU A 91 -7.12 -6.57 14.89
C LEU A 91 -6.61 -7.98 15.21
N GLU A 92 -7.34 -9.01 14.81
CA GLU A 92 -6.95 -10.39 15.07
C GLU A 92 -5.95 -10.88 14.02
N ILE A 93 -5.18 -11.92 14.38
CA ILE A 93 -4.18 -12.51 13.48
C ILE A 93 -4.86 -13.10 12.23
N ASP A 94 -6.07 -13.63 12.39
CA ASP A 94 -6.89 -14.17 11.30
C ASP A 94 -7.40 -13.09 10.33
N ASP A 95 -7.42 -11.81 10.72
CA ASP A 95 -7.84 -10.69 9.86
C ASP A 95 -6.69 -10.13 8.99
N LEU A 96 -5.45 -10.51 9.28
CA LEU A 96 -4.27 -9.99 8.57
C LEU A 96 -4.28 -10.27 7.06
N PRO A 97 -4.66 -11.48 6.58
CA PRO A 97 -4.76 -11.76 5.15
C PRO A 97 -5.81 -10.88 4.45
N ASP A 98 -6.97 -10.65 5.09
CA ASP A 98 -8.04 -9.82 4.55
C ASP A 98 -7.62 -8.33 4.48
N LEU A 99 -6.96 -7.84 5.53
CA LEU A 99 -6.40 -6.50 5.56
C LEU A 99 -5.36 -6.29 4.45
N LEU A 100 -4.48 -7.28 4.23
CA LEU A 100 -3.51 -7.25 3.15
C LEU A 100 -4.21 -7.24 1.77
N GLY A 101 -5.24 -8.06 1.57
CA GLY A 101 -6.06 -8.07 0.38
C GLY A 101 -6.71 -6.71 0.09
N THR A 102 -7.25 -6.07 1.13
CA THR A 102 -7.81 -4.71 1.04
C THR A 102 -6.76 -3.69 0.59
N CYS A 103 -5.56 -3.74 1.18
CA CYS A 103 -4.47 -2.85 0.77
C CYS A 103 -4.10 -3.06 -0.70
N GLN A 104 -3.93 -4.31 -1.13
CA GLN A 104 -3.58 -4.63 -2.52
C GLN A 104 -4.64 -4.19 -3.51
N ARG A 105 -5.93 -4.36 -3.18
CA ARG A 105 -7.06 -3.91 -4.00
C ARG A 105 -7.02 -2.40 -4.25
N VAL A 106 -6.73 -1.58 -3.22
CA VAL A 106 -6.57 -0.13 -3.36
C VAL A 106 -5.49 0.23 -4.39
N TYR A 107 -4.39 -0.52 -4.43
CA TYR A 107 -3.35 -0.33 -5.44
C TYR A 107 -3.76 -0.79 -6.84
N GLN A 108 -4.45 -1.93 -6.96
CA GLN A 108 -4.95 -2.43 -8.25
C GLN A 108 -5.96 -1.47 -8.88
N GLU A 109 -6.93 -0.98 -8.10
CA GLU A 109 -7.95 -0.03 -8.56
C GLU A 109 -7.32 1.28 -9.08
N ARG A 110 -6.23 1.72 -8.47
CA ARG A 110 -5.44 2.86 -8.98
C ARG A 110 -4.68 2.57 -10.26
N GLN A 111 -4.11 1.38 -10.38
CA GLN A 111 -3.26 0.99 -11.51
C GLN A 111 -4.10 0.74 -12.78
N SER A 112 -5.35 0.30 -12.62
CA SER A 112 -6.31 0.11 -13.72
C SER A 112 -6.96 1.38 -14.26
N GLY A 113 -6.58 2.57 -13.78
CA GLY A 113 -6.91 3.84 -14.47
C GLY A 113 -8.33 4.36 -14.29
N ASN A 114 -9.04 3.98 -13.22
CA ASN A 114 -10.37 4.51 -12.91
C ASN A 114 -10.47 4.89 -11.43
N GLY A 115 -9.68 5.89 -11.02
CA GLY A 115 -9.65 6.42 -9.66
C GLY A 115 -10.95 7.14 -9.26
N SER A 116 -12.07 6.41 -9.19
CA SER A 116 -13.23 6.81 -8.42
C SER A 116 -12.98 6.37 -6.99
N ALA A 117 -12.76 7.34 -6.10
CA ALA A 117 -12.85 7.10 -4.66
C ALA A 117 -14.18 6.38 -4.35
N PRO A 118 -14.23 5.47 -3.36
CA PRO A 118 -15.49 4.87 -2.95
C PRO A 118 -16.45 5.99 -2.57
N ALA A 119 -17.61 6.03 -3.23
CA ALA A 119 -18.65 7.00 -2.94
C ALA A 119 -19.00 6.87 -1.45
N THR A 120 -18.78 7.94 -0.69
CA THR A 120 -19.36 8.05 0.64
C THR A 120 -20.88 8.12 0.44
N THR A 121 -21.56 6.99 0.63
CA THR A 121 -23.03 6.97 0.75
C THR A 121 -23.39 7.58 2.10
N GLY A 122 -23.25 8.90 2.19
CA GLY A 122 -23.82 9.71 3.25
C GLY A 122 -25.32 9.74 3.05
N ALA A 123 -26.02 8.81 3.69
CA ALA A 123 -27.45 8.89 3.89
C ALA A 123 -27.78 10.11 4.75
N ASN A 124 -28.19 11.21 4.12
CA ASN A 124 -29.18 12.13 4.65
C ASN A 124 -30.32 12.08 3.63
N GLY A 125 -31.44 11.44 3.92
CA GLY A 125 -32.33 11.88 4.97
C GLY A 125 -33.25 12.96 4.39
N SER A 126 -34.22 12.49 3.60
CA SER A 126 -35.53 13.07 3.29
C SER A 126 -35.74 14.60 3.40
N THR A 127 -36.10 15.22 2.28
CA THR A 127 -37.00 16.40 2.28
C THR A 127 -38.21 16.10 1.38
N PRO A 128 -39.43 16.01 1.93
CA PRO A 128 -40.65 16.12 1.13
C PRO A 128 -41.00 17.61 0.98
N SER A 129 -41.52 18.00 -0.17
CA SER A 129 -42.40 19.17 -0.37
C SER A 129 -42.98 19.00 -1.77
N ALA A 130 -44.24 18.56 -1.88
CA ALA A 130 -45.46 19.37 -1.83
C ALA A 130 -45.71 20.05 -3.19
#